data_AF-A0A2W8GPQ2-F1
#
_entry.id   AF-A0A2W8GPQ2-F1
#
_cell.length_a   1.000
_cell.length_b   1.000
_cell.length_c   1.000
_cell.angle_alpha   90.00
_cell.angle_beta   90.00
_cell.angle_gamma   90.00
#
_symmetry.space_group_name_H-M   'P 1'
#
loop_
_entity.id
_entity.type
_entity.pdbx_description
1 polymer ?
#
loop_
_entity_poly.entity_id
_entity_poly.type
_entity_poly.pdbx_seq_one_letter_code
_entity_poly.pdbx_strand_id
1 'polypeptide(L)'
;NYTDPQNGWQTSTELVEDPEAILRYGRNLLKMDAFGCTSRGQAHRAGLWVIKTELLETQTVDFTLGSQGLRHTPGDIIEICDNDYAGTLTGGRVLSIDAATRTLTLDREVTLPETGTSAVNLINGSGKPVSVDITAHPAPDRIQVSTLP
;
A
#
# COMPACT_ATOMS: atom_id res chain seq x y z
N ASN A 1 3.52 -29.57 9.28
CA ASN A 1 3.18 -30.96 8.94
C ASN A 1 2.05 -31.03 7.92
N TYR A 2 1.95 -32.12 7.16
CA TYR A 2 0.84 -32.43 6.25
C TYR A 2 0.50 -33.92 6.30
N THR A 3 -0.70 -34.32 5.87
CA THR A 3 -1.11 -35.73 5.82
C THR A 3 -0.66 -36.33 4.50
N ASP A 4 0.17 -37.37 4.50
CA ASP A 4 0.84 -37.85 3.29
C ASP A 4 0.23 -39.15 2.75
N PRO A 5 -0.48 -39.13 1.61
CA PRO A 5 -1.05 -40.33 1.00
C PRO A 5 0.02 -41.36 0.58
N GLN A 6 1.25 -40.92 0.28
CA GLN A 6 2.37 -41.79 -0.10
C GLN A 6 3.03 -42.45 1.12
N ASN A 7 2.82 -41.88 2.31
CA ASN A 7 3.26 -42.44 3.59
C ASN A 7 2.07 -43.04 4.38
N GLY A 8 1.14 -43.69 3.68
CA GLY A 8 0.00 -44.38 4.31
C GLY A 8 -0.94 -43.46 5.11
N TRP A 9 -1.10 -42.21 4.67
CA TRP A 9 -1.89 -41.17 5.35
C TRP A 9 -1.35 -40.76 6.73
N GLN A 10 -0.08 -41.07 7.02
CA GLN A 10 0.59 -40.57 8.21
C GLN A 10 1.03 -39.12 8.04
N THR A 11 1.34 -38.47 9.16
CA THR A 11 1.84 -37.11 9.17
C THR A 11 3.29 -37.06 8.69
N SER A 12 3.56 -36.25 7.66
CA SER A 12 4.89 -35.93 7.16
C SER A 12 5.25 -34.47 7.45
N THR A 13 6.56 -34.17 7.56
CA THR A 13 7.08 -32.81 7.76
C THR A 13 7.79 -32.35 6.49
N GLU A 14 7.43 -31.16 6.00
CA GLU A 14 8.21 -30.45 4.98
C GLU A 14 9.00 -29.34 5.66
N LEU A 15 10.31 -29.30 5.41
CA LEU A 15 11.19 -28.21 5.84
C LEU A 15 11.20 -27.13 4.74
N VAL A 16 10.92 -25.89 5.12
CA VAL A 16 11.00 -24.73 4.23
C VAL A 16 11.85 -23.68 4.93
N GLU A 17 12.87 -23.17 4.24
CA GLU A 17 13.86 -22.25 4.80
C GLU A 17 14.19 -21.15 3.78
N ASP A 18 14.54 -19.96 4.25
CA ASP A 18 15.05 -18.84 3.44
C ASP A 18 16.49 -18.52 3.90
N PRO A 19 17.52 -18.99 3.17
CA PRO A 19 18.91 -18.86 3.58
C PRO A 19 19.37 -17.41 3.76
N GLU A 20 18.86 -16.48 2.94
CA GLU A 20 19.20 -15.06 3.03
C GLU A 20 18.62 -14.44 4.31
N ALA A 21 17.36 -14.78 4.62
CA ALA A 21 16.72 -14.36 5.86
C ALA A 21 17.43 -14.93 7.09
N ILE A 22 17.84 -16.21 7.06
CA ILE A 22 18.59 -16.85 8.13
C ILE A 22 19.95 -16.17 8.34
N LEU A 23 20.65 -15.82 7.26
CA LEU A 23 21.92 -15.11 7.36
C LEU A 23 21.76 -13.72 8.00
N ARG A 24 20.67 -13.03 7.67
CA ARG A 24 20.40 -11.66 8.13
C ARG A 24 19.87 -11.59 9.56
N TYR A 25 18.93 -12.46 9.92
CA TYR A 25 18.19 -12.39 11.18
C TYR A 25 18.49 -13.55 12.15
N GLY A 26 19.32 -14.50 11.74
CA GLY A 26 19.52 -15.74 12.46
C GLY A 26 18.38 -16.74 12.23
N ARG A 27 18.50 -17.92 12.86
CA ARG A 27 17.52 -19.00 12.71
C ARG A 27 16.32 -18.77 13.63
N ASN A 28 15.19 -18.37 13.05
CA ASN A 28 13.89 -18.34 13.73
C ASN A 28 13.04 -19.54 13.28
N LEU A 29 12.70 -20.44 14.21
CA LEU A 29 12.01 -21.69 13.90
C LEU A 29 10.53 -21.59 14.26
N LEU A 30 9.67 -21.66 13.24
CA LEU A 30 8.25 -21.87 13.41
C LEU A 30 7.88 -23.31 13.07
N LYS A 31 7.08 -23.93 13.93
CA LYS A 31 6.42 -25.22 13.66
C LYS A 31 4.94 -24.96 13.41
N MET A 32 4.44 -25.40 12.26
CA MET A 32 3.04 -25.21 11.88
C MET A 32 2.46 -26.44 11.18
N ASP A 33 1.15 -26.57 11.23
CA ASP A 33 0.39 -27.61 10.54
C ASP A 33 -0.37 -27.02 9.35
N ALA A 34 -0.16 -27.60 8.16
CA ALA A 34 -0.91 -27.24 6.96
C ALA A 34 -2.24 -28.02 6.97
N PHE A 35 -3.26 -27.44 7.60
CA PHE A 35 -4.56 -28.08 7.75
C PHE A 35 -5.17 -28.45 6.39
N GLY A 36 -5.71 -29.67 6.28
CA GLY A 36 -6.32 -30.19 5.05
C GLY A 36 -5.34 -30.42 3.89
N CYS A 37 -4.04 -30.28 4.12
CA CYS A 37 -3.03 -30.48 3.10
C CYS A 37 -2.67 -31.96 2.94
N THR A 38 -2.83 -32.49 1.73
CA THR A 38 -2.45 -33.87 1.36
C THR A 38 -1.28 -33.96 0.39
N SER A 39 -0.62 -32.83 0.12
CA SER A 39 0.45 -32.73 -0.88
C SER A 39 1.65 -31.98 -0.31
N ARG A 40 2.85 -32.59 -0.45
CA ARG A 40 4.13 -31.94 -0.13
C ARG A 40 4.26 -30.54 -0.76
N GLY A 41 3.84 -30.39 -2.02
CA GLY A 41 3.94 -29.10 -2.73
C GLY A 41 3.05 -28.00 -2.16
N GLN A 42 1.86 -28.36 -1.65
CA GLN A 42 1.00 -27.40 -0.94
C GLN A 42 1.58 -27.05 0.43
N ALA A 43 2.11 -28.03 1.17
CA ALA A 43 2.80 -27.78 2.43
C ALA A 43 4.01 -26.85 2.26
N HIS A 44 4.78 -27.05 1.18
CA HIS A 44 5.91 -26.19 0.83
C HIS A 44 5.48 -24.74 0.53
N ARG A 45 4.42 -24.55 -0.29
CA ARG A 45 3.88 -23.21 -0.57
C ARG A 45 3.34 -22.53 0.68
N ALA A 46 2.69 -23.26 1.57
CA ALA A 46 2.25 -22.72 2.86
C ALA A 46 3.44 -22.24 3.69
N GLY A 47 4.52 -23.03 3.76
CA GLY A 47 5.76 -22.64 4.45
C GLY A 47 6.39 -21.37 3.86
N LEU A 48 6.46 -21.29 2.53
CA LEU A 48 6.96 -20.10 1.85
C LEU A 48 6.08 -18.88 2.11
N TRP A 49 4.75 -19.04 2.07
CA TRP A 49 3.81 -17.96 2.36
C TRP A 49 4.05 -17.38 3.75
N VAL A 50 4.16 -18.22 4.78
CA VAL A 50 4.43 -17.75 6.14
C VAL A 50 5.76 -17.01 6.24
N ILE A 51 6.85 -17.56 5.68
CA ILE A 51 8.15 -16.88 5.71
C ILE A 51 8.06 -15.52 5.01
N LYS A 52 7.40 -15.44 3.85
CA LYS A 52 7.29 -14.18 3.10
C LYS A 52 6.38 -13.17 3.78
N THR A 53 5.27 -13.59 4.37
CA THR A 53 4.41 -12.71 5.18
C THR A 53 5.19 -12.14 6.35
N GLU A 54 5.91 -12.94 7.13
CA GLU A 54 6.73 -12.44 8.25
C GLU A 54 7.85 -11.47 7.80
N LEU A 55 8.40 -11.66 6.60
CA LEU A 55 9.46 -10.79 6.06
C LEU A 55 8.94 -9.49 5.44
N LEU A 56 7.72 -9.49 4.89
CA LEU A 56 7.20 -8.39 4.08
C LEU A 56 6.10 -7.60 4.83
N GLU A 57 5.23 -8.26 5.58
CA GLU A 57 4.11 -7.66 6.31
C GLU A 57 4.55 -7.19 7.70
N THR A 58 5.65 -6.43 7.75
CA THR A 58 6.26 -5.95 9.00
C THR A 58 5.69 -4.62 9.51
N GLN A 59 4.82 -4.00 8.71
CA GLN A 59 4.26 -2.68 8.97
C GLN A 59 2.74 -2.77 8.99
N THR A 60 2.13 -2.03 9.91
CA THR A 60 0.67 -1.87 10.01
C THR A 60 0.36 -0.40 10.12
N VAL A 61 -0.67 0.05 9.41
CA VAL A 61 -1.14 1.43 9.44
C VAL A 61 -2.58 1.47 9.95
N ASP A 62 -2.85 2.39 10.86
CA ASP A 62 -4.19 2.70 11.33
C ASP A 62 -4.58 4.07 10.81
N PHE A 63 -5.70 4.14 10.08
CA PHE A 63 -6.22 5.40 9.53
C PHE A 63 -7.74 5.41 9.58
N THR A 64 -8.32 6.61 9.58
CA THR A 64 -9.78 6.80 9.56
C THR A 64 -10.19 7.46 8.24
N LEU A 65 -11.29 6.98 7.67
CA LEU A 65 -11.87 7.47 6.43
C LEU A 65 -13.27 8.06 6.68
N GLY A 66 -13.70 8.98 5.82
CA GLY A 66 -15.12 9.34 5.70
C GLY A 66 -15.91 8.34 4.85
N SER A 67 -17.11 8.71 4.40
CA SER A 67 -17.97 7.87 3.54
C SER A 67 -17.32 7.44 2.22
N GLN A 68 -16.29 8.16 1.76
CA GLN A 68 -15.50 7.79 0.57
C GLN A 68 -14.76 6.46 0.75
N GLY A 69 -14.53 6.01 1.99
CA GLY A 69 -13.95 4.71 2.27
C GLY A 69 -14.86 3.53 1.94
N LEU A 70 -16.18 3.75 1.81
CA LEU A 70 -17.15 2.70 1.51
C LEU A 70 -16.97 2.07 0.12
N ARG A 71 -16.15 2.66 -0.75
CA ARG A 71 -15.78 2.09 -2.04
C ARG A 71 -14.83 0.89 -1.92
N HIS A 72 -14.20 0.70 -0.77
CA HIS A 72 -13.22 -0.37 -0.55
C HIS A 72 -13.85 -1.57 0.14
N THR A 73 -13.45 -2.76 -0.28
CA THR A 73 -13.80 -4.02 0.37
C THR A 73 -12.62 -4.64 1.12
N PRO A 74 -12.85 -5.40 2.21
CA PRO A 74 -11.76 -6.14 2.86
C PRO A 74 -11.01 -7.00 1.84
N GLY A 75 -9.69 -6.83 1.77
CA GLY A 75 -8.82 -7.50 0.79
C GLY A 75 -8.39 -6.62 -0.39
N ASP A 76 -8.94 -5.42 -0.54
CA ASP A 76 -8.46 -4.44 -1.52
C ASP A 76 -7.02 -4.02 -1.22
N ILE A 77 -6.22 -3.88 -2.28
CA ILE A 77 -4.86 -3.33 -2.20
C ILE A 77 -4.95 -1.82 -2.41
N ILE A 78 -4.42 -1.06 -1.45
CA ILE A 78 -4.37 0.40 -1.49
C ILE A 78 -2.94 0.90 -1.29
N GLU A 79 -2.65 2.03 -1.91
CA GLU A 79 -1.41 2.77 -1.67
C GLU A 79 -1.59 3.72 -0.49
N ILE A 80 -0.60 3.79 0.38
CA ILE A 80 -0.59 4.66 1.55
C ILE A 80 0.54 5.68 1.38
N CYS A 81 0.17 6.95 1.26
CA CYS A 81 1.11 8.08 1.31
C CYS A 81 1.23 8.55 2.76
N ASP A 82 2.12 7.92 3.53
CA ASP A 82 2.36 8.23 4.93
C ASP A 82 3.35 9.42 5.07
N ASN A 83 2.87 10.53 5.63
CA ASN A 83 3.67 11.74 5.84
C ASN A 83 4.70 11.58 6.96
N ASP A 84 4.40 10.80 8.00
CA ASP A 84 5.29 10.59 9.14
C ASP A 84 6.46 9.71 8.71
N TYR A 85 6.20 8.73 7.84
CA TYR A 85 7.24 7.92 7.20
C TYR A 85 8.05 8.72 6.17
N ALA A 86 7.39 9.52 5.31
CA ALA A 86 8.05 10.29 4.27
C ALA A 86 8.84 11.49 4.81
N GLY A 87 8.55 11.95 6.03
CA GLY A 87 9.13 13.16 6.62
C GLY A 87 8.72 14.46 5.90
N THR A 88 7.71 14.38 5.03
CA THR A 88 7.18 15.50 4.26
C THR A 88 5.70 15.29 3.98
N LEU A 89 4.96 16.39 3.86
CA LEU A 89 3.53 16.36 3.57
C LEU A 89 3.30 15.95 2.11
N THR A 90 2.92 14.70 1.92
CA THR A 90 2.62 14.08 0.63
C THR A 90 1.09 13.95 0.49
N GLY A 91 0.51 14.76 -0.38
CA GLY A 91 -0.93 14.72 -0.70
C GLY A 91 -1.81 15.51 0.27
N GLY A 92 -3.13 15.43 0.05
CA GLY A 92 -4.15 16.17 0.79
C GLY A 92 -5.53 16.01 0.16
N ARG A 93 -6.53 16.72 0.71
CA ARG A 93 -7.89 16.70 0.20
C ARG A 93 -8.23 18.01 -0.49
N VAL A 94 -8.83 17.92 -1.68
CA VAL A 94 -9.47 19.09 -2.33
C VAL A 94 -10.81 19.33 -1.64
N LEU A 95 -10.98 20.52 -1.05
CA LEU A 95 -12.22 20.95 -0.39
C LEU A 95 -13.24 21.51 -1.37
N SER A 96 -12.77 22.26 -2.38
CA SER A 96 -13.63 22.84 -3.40
C SER A 96 -12.85 23.14 -4.68
N ILE A 97 -13.58 23.28 -5.78
CA ILE A 97 -13.05 23.58 -7.11
C ILE A 97 -13.80 24.80 -7.67
N ASP A 98 -13.06 25.84 -8.03
CA ASP A 98 -13.57 26.93 -8.86
C ASP A 98 -13.21 26.65 -10.33
N ALA A 99 -14.21 26.23 -11.10
CA ALA A 99 -14.03 25.86 -12.50
C ALA A 99 -13.70 27.05 -13.42
N ALA A 100 -14.14 28.27 -13.07
CA ALA A 100 -13.91 29.45 -13.91
C ALA A 100 -12.43 29.85 -13.88
N THR A 101 -11.81 29.76 -12.70
CA THR A 101 -10.41 30.13 -12.49
C THR A 101 -9.46 28.93 -12.47
N ARG A 102 -9.99 27.70 -12.53
CA ARG A 102 -9.22 26.44 -12.35
C ARG A 102 -8.46 26.43 -11.02
N THR A 103 -9.08 26.97 -9.97
CA THR A 103 -8.50 27.04 -8.63
C THR A 103 -9.02 25.89 -7.77
N LEU A 104 -8.11 25.15 -7.14
CA LEU A 104 -8.40 24.14 -6.13
C LEU A 104 -8.17 24.74 -4.75
N THR A 105 -9.14 24.60 -3.85
CA THR A 105 -8.95 24.87 -2.41
C THR A 105 -8.59 23.58 -1.71
N LEU A 106 -7.46 23.56 -1.01
CA LEU A 106 -6.91 22.39 -0.34
C LEU A 106 -7.30 22.39 1.14
N ASP A 107 -7.19 21.24 1.78
CA ASP A 107 -7.47 21.07 3.21
C ASP A 107 -6.37 21.60 4.14
N ARG A 108 -5.26 22.08 3.57
CA ARG A 108 -4.09 22.59 4.27
C ARG A 108 -3.30 23.54 3.39
N GLU A 109 -2.42 24.31 4.01
CA GLU A 109 -1.45 25.14 3.33
C GLU A 109 -0.36 24.28 2.68
N VAL A 110 0.11 24.70 1.51
CA VAL A 110 1.19 24.05 0.77
C VAL A 110 2.28 25.07 0.47
N THR A 111 3.54 24.62 0.46
CA THR A 111 4.67 25.43 0.04
C THR A 111 5.17 24.88 -1.30
N LEU A 112 5.18 25.72 -2.33
CA LEU A 112 5.75 25.36 -3.62
C LEU A 112 7.25 25.69 -3.64
N PRO A 113 8.07 24.90 -4.35
CA PRO A 113 9.47 25.24 -4.58
C PRO A 113 9.61 26.59 -5.29
N GLU A 114 10.59 27.40 -4.88
CA GLU A 114 10.87 28.73 -5.46
C GLU A 114 11.29 28.66 -6.93
N THR A 115 11.83 27.51 -7.36
CA THR A 115 12.29 27.26 -8.73
C THR A 115 11.89 25.86 -9.18
N GLY A 116 11.67 25.70 -10.49
CA GLY A 116 11.22 24.43 -11.08
C GLY A 116 9.70 24.38 -11.33
N THR A 117 9.25 23.30 -11.94
CA THR A 117 7.84 23.03 -12.20
C THR A 117 7.23 22.22 -11.06
N SER A 118 6.06 22.65 -10.60
CA SER A 118 5.25 21.92 -9.61
C SER A 118 4.02 21.33 -10.29
N ALA A 119 3.66 20.10 -9.94
CA ALA A 119 2.48 19.42 -10.46
C ALA A 119 1.69 18.77 -9.33
N VAL A 120 0.40 18.54 -9.55
CA VAL A 120 -0.51 17.84 -8.65
C VAL A 120 -1.11 16.63 -9.35
N ASN A 121 -1.18 15.50 -8.65
CA ASN A 121 -1.84 14.30 -9.13
C ASN A 121 -3.30 14.29 -8.69
N LEU A 122 -4.22 14.21 -9.65
CA LEU A 122 -5.67 14.20 -9.42
C LEU A 122 -6.29 12.93 -10.02
N ILE A 123 -7.41 12.47 -9.45
CA ILE A 123 -8.19 11.37 -10.03
C ILE A 123 -9.26 11.96 -10.93
N ASN A 124 -9.26 11.60 -12.22
CA ASN A 124 -10.26 12.09 -13.17
C ASN A 124 -11.60 11.35 -13.08
N GLY A 125 -12.60 11.80 -13.84
CA GLY A 125 -13.94 11.18 -13.87
C GLY A 125 -13.98 9.70 -14.27
N SER A 126 -12.89 9.16 -14.83
CA SER A 126 -12.73 7.72 -15.15
C SER A 126 -12.03 6.91 -14.05
N GLY A 127 -11.70 7.54 -12.92
CA GLY A 127 -10.97 6.90 -11.81
C GLY A 127 -9.47 6.72 -12.08
N LYS A 128 -8.90 7.39 -13.08
CA LYS A 128 -7.47 7.30 -13.41
C LYS A 128 -6.69 8.50 -12.86
N PRO A 129 -5.46 8.29 -12.35
CA PRO A 129 -4.59 9.38 -11.96
C PRO A 129 -4.14 10.18 -13.18
N VAL A 130 -4.17 11.50 -13.07
CA VAL A 130 -3.70 12.47 -14.06
C VAL A 130 -2.83 13.48 -13.32
N SER A 131 -1.62 13.72 -13.83
CA SER A 131 -0.75 14.79 -13.34
C SER A 131 -1.05 16.08 -14.08
N VAL A 132 -1.23 17.17 -13.34
CA VAL A 132 -1.56 18.49 -13.86
C VAL A 132 -0.60 19.53 -13.30
N ASP A 133 -0.05 20.37 -14.16
CA ASP A 133 0.86 21.44 -13.76
C ASP A 133 0.15 22.51 -12.92
N ILE A 134 0.83 22.97 -11.88
CA ILE A 134 0.41 24.10 -11.05
C ILE A 134 0.88 25.39 -11.74
N THR A 135 -0.06 26.24 -12.13
CA THR A 135 0.19 27.49 -12.85
C THR A 135 0.30 28.71 -11.94
N ALA A 136 -0.33 28.68 -10.76
CA ALA A 136 -0.21 29.73 -9.76
C ALA A 136 -0.54 29.22 -8.34
N HIS A 137 -0.12 29.98 -7.32
CA HIS A 137 -0.38 29.72 -5.89
C HIS A 137 -0.98 30.99 -5.26
N PRO A 138 -2.27 31.30 -5.52
CA PRO A 138 -2.89 32.56 -5.10
C PRO A 138 -3.06 32.74 -3.59
N ALA A 139 -3.07 31.66 -2.81
CA ALA A 139 -3.11 31.68 -1.35
C ALA A 139 -2.43 30.42 -0.81
N PRO A 140 -1.99 30.39 0.47
CA PRO A 140 -1.31 29.24 1.06
C PRO A 140 -2.05 27.91 0.83
N ASP A 141 -3.38 27.91 0.91
CA ASP A 141 -4.29 26.77 0.74
C ASP A 141 -4.90 26.64 -0.67
N ARG A 142 -4.47 27.46 -1.65
CA ARG A 142 -5.08 27.50 -2.99
C ARG A 142 -4.07 27.40 -4.10
N ILE A 143 -4.29 26.47 -5.02
CA ILE A 143 -3.47 26.29 -6.23
C ILE A 143 -4.33 26.47 -7.48
N GLN A 144 -3.75 27.06 -8.53
CA GLN A 144 -4.33 27.07 -9.87
C GLN A 144 -3.64 26.01 -10.72
N VAL A 145 -4.44 25.28 -11.50
CA VAL A 145 -3.95 24.18 -12.33
C VAL A 145 -4.19 24.47 -13.81
N SER A 146 -3.35 23.88 -14.66
CA SER A 146 -3.43 24.10 -16.11
C SER A 146 -4.78 23.61 -16.69
N THR A 147 -5.25 22.45 -16.24
CA THR A 147 -6.51 21.82 -16.63
C THR A 147 -7.23 21.18 -15.43
N LEU A 148 -8.57 21.14 -15.48
CA LEU A 148 -9.33 20.35 -14.50
C LEU A 148 -9.62 18.95 -15.08
N PRO A 149 -9.51 17.89 -14.27
CA PRO A 149 -9.71 16.51 -14.71
C PRO A 149 -11.18 16.09 -14.82
#